data_AF-A0A527I9C7-F1
#
_entry.id   AF-A0A527I9C7-F1
#
_cell.length_a   1.000
_cell.length_b   1.000
_cell.length_c   1.000
_cell.angle_alpha   90.00
_cell.angle_beta   90.00
_cell.angle_gamma   90.00
#
_symmetry.space_group_name_H-M   'P 1'
#
loop_
_entity.id
_entity.type
_entity.pdbx_description
1 polymer ?
#
loop_
_entity_poly.entity_id
_entity_poly.type
_entity_poly.pdbx_seq_one_letter_code
_entity_poly.pdbx_strand_id
1 'polypeptide(L)'
;GKTIIDATNVFPVPEELDGLPSTAFVAKAFTGAKLVKGFNHLIAATLAADPIVEGGHRVVFLSSDDEDAIAPAAALAKQLGFAPVKLGKLNEGGALVHARGRTWGQLIFQDLFKKEQ
;
A
#
# COMPACT_ATOMS: atom_id res chain seq x y z
N GLY A 1 -13.20 5.47 14.01
CA GLY A 1 -12.39 6.68 13.80
C GLY A 1 -12.22 6.94 12.32
N LYS A 2 -11.10 7.56 11.91
CA LYS A 2 -10.77 7.83 10.51
C LYS A 2 -10.02 6.65 9.87
N THR A 3 -10.05 6.57 8.55
CA THR A 3 -9.13 5.70 7.78
C THR A 3 -7.82 6.44 7.58
N ILE A 4 -6.69 5.76 7.84
CA ILE A 4 -5.34 6.24 7.59
C ILE A 4 -4.74 5.39 6.47
N ILE A 5 -4.30 6.05 5.39
CA ILE A 5 -3.52 5.40 4.33
C ILE A 5 -2.04 5.60 4.67
N ASP A 6 -1.37 4.53 5.06
CA ASP A 6 0.05 4.51 5.35
C ASP A 6 0.85 4.28 4.05
N ALA A 7 1.37 5.38 3.51
CA ALA A 7 2.27 5.40 2.35
C ALA A 7 3.75 5.35 2.72
N THR A 8 4.09 5.08 3.99
CA THR A 8 5.47 5.08 4.46
C THR A 8 6.17 3.74 4.20
N ASN A 9 7.49 3.82 4.15
CA ASN A 9 8.41 2.69 4.21
C ASN A 9 9.32 2.89 5.41
N VAL A 10 9.50 1.84 6.21
CA VAL A 10 10.47 1.89 7.32
C VAL A 10 11.85 1.54 6.77
N PHE A 11 12.78 2.51 6.78
CA PHE A 11 14.14 2.31 6.30
C PHE A 11 15.13 3.28 6.98
N PRO A 12 16.21 2.78 7.62
CA PRO A 12 16.47 1.36 7.91
C PRO A 12 15.37 0.77 8.80
N VAL A 13 15.10 -0.53 8.66
CA VAL A 13 14.12 -1.21 9.53
C VAL A 13 14.74 -1.29 10.93
N PRO A 14 14.14 -0.68 11.97
CA PRO A 14 14.63 -0.83 13.34
C PRO A 14 14.53 -2.30 13.76
N GLU A 15 15.37 -2.73 14.71
CA GLU A 15 15.36 -4.12 15.20
C GLU A 15 14.01 -4.50 15.83
N GLU A 16 13.26 -3.53 16.33
CA GLU A 16 12.03 -3.76 17.10
C GLU A 16 10.81 -3.12 16.44
N LEU A 17 10.06 -3.93 15.70
CA LEU A 17 8.67 -3.65 15.32
C LEU A 17 7.70 -4.66 15.97
N ASP A 18 8.09 -5.27 17.08
CA ASP A 18 7.34 -6.33 17.77
C ASP A 18 7.01 -7.54 16.88
N GLY A 19 7.82 -7.80 15.85
CA GLY A 19 7.55 -8.83 14.84
C GLY A 19 6.39 -8.49 13.89
N LEU A 20 5.88 -7.26 13.93
CA LEU A 20 4.75 -6.79 13.11
C LEU A 20 5.24 -6.16 11.78
N PRO A 21 4.43 -6.21 10.72
CA PRO A 21 4.59 -5.30 9.58
C PRO A 21 4.54 -3.83 10.03
N SER A 22 5.30 -2.91 9.41
CA SER A 22 5.37 -1.53 9.92
C SER A 22 4.02 -0.84 10.03
N THR A 23 3.09 -1.08 9.11
CA THR A 23 1.77 -0.46 9.15
C THR A 23 0.95 -0.96 10.35
N ALA A 24 1.09 -2.25 10.69
CA ALA A 24 0.48 -2.80 11.91
C ALA A 24 1.14 -2.24 13.18
N PHE A 25 2.44 -1.95 13.15
CA PHE A 25 3.12 -1.23 14.23
C PHE A 25 2.63 0.22 14.35
N VAL A 26 2.51 0.94 13.23
CA VAL A 26 1.95 2.30 13.16
C VAL A 26 0.53 2.35 13.72
N ALA A 27 -0.28 1.28 13.55
CA ALA A 27 -1.62 1.17 14.11
C ALA A 27 -1.68 1.44 15.62
N LYS A 28 -0.63 1.06 16.36
CA LYS A 28 -0.56 1.24 17.81
C LYS A 28 -0.59 2.72 18.22
N ALA A 29 -0.05 3.61 17.39
CA ALA A 29 -0.03 5.05 17.65
C ALA A 29 -1.37 5.74 17.31
N PHE A 30 -2.24 5.09 16.55
CA PHE A 30 -3.50 5.65 16.05
C PHE A 30 -4.70 4.84 16.51
N THR A 31 -4.89 4.72 17.82
CA THR A 31 -5.99 3.94 18.41
C THR A 31 -7.35 4.40 17.87
N GLY A 32 -8.16 3.46 17.39
CA GLY A 32 -9.49 3.72 16.82
C GLY A 32 -9.50 4.20 15.36
N ALA A 33 -8.32 4.34 14.72
CA ALA A 33 -8.21 4.47 13.28
C ALA A 33 -8.21 3.09 12.60
N LYS A 34 -8.62 3.06 11.33
CA LYS A 34 -8.51 1.88 10.46
C LYS A 34 -7.36 2.12 9.48
N LEU A 35 -6.47 1.16 9.30
CA LEU A 35 -5.24 1.38 8.53
C LEU A 35 -5.24 0.64 7.20
N VAL A 36 -4.80 1.33 6.16
CA VAL A 36 -4.57 0.77 4.83
C VAL A 36 -3.12 1.03 4.45
N LYS A 37 -2.34 0.00 4.16
CA LYS A 37 -1.05 0.17 3.48
C LYS A 37 -1.28 0.36 2.00
N GLY A 38 -0.67 1.39 1.40
CA GLY A 38 -0.82 1.65 -0.03
C GLY A 38 0.04 2.82 -0.51
N PHE A 39 0.20 2.94 -1.83
CA PHE A 39 0.98 4.01 -2.49
C PHE A 39 2.48 4.08 -2.14
N ASN A 40 2.97 3.25 -1.23
CA ASN A 40 4.37 3.24 -0.78
C ASN A 40 5.34 2.53 -1.74
N HIS A 41 4.82 1.70 -2.65
CA HIS A 41 5.64 0.79 -3.47
C HIS A 41 6.24 1.45 -4.73
N LEU A 42 5.65 2.53 -5.24
CA LEU A 42 6.18 3.27 -6.39
C LEU A 42 7.14 4.35 -5.93
N ILE A 43 8.17 4.64 -6.72
CA ILE A 43 8.97 5.85 -6.52
C ILE A 43 8.13 7.09 -6.82
N ALA A 44 8.48 8.22 -6.20
CA ALA A 44 7.70 9.46 -6.31
C ALA A 44 7.48 9.92 -7.75
N ALA A 45 8.49 9.82 -8.61
CA ALA A 45 8.38 10.18 -10.03
C ALA A 45 7.37 9.31 -10.79
N THR A 46 7.36 7.99 -10.54
CA THR A 46 6.40 7.06 -11.14
C THR A 46 4.99 7.28 -10.59
N LEU A 47 4.85 7.56 -9.30
CA LEU A 47 3.56 7.86 -8.69
C LEU A 47 2.96 9.19 -9.21
N ALA A 48 3.80 10.18 -9.52
CA ALA A 48 3.38 11.49 -10.03
C ALA A 48 3.08 11.51 -11.54
N ALA A 49 3.62 10.55 -12.30
CA ALA A 49 3.32 10.44 -13.73
C ALA A 49 1.85 10.06 -13.97
N ASP A 50 1.34 10.38 -15.17
CA ASP A 50 -0.03 10.01 -15.56
C ASP A 50 -0.25 8.51 -15.31
N PRO A 51 -1.25 8.13 -14.50
CA PRO A 51 -1.55 6.73 -14.25
C PRO A 51 -2.24 6.06 -15.43
N ILE A 52 -2.72 6.82 -16.43
CA ILE A 52 -3.29 6.26 -17.66
C ILE A 52 -2.18 6.07 -18.68
N VAL A 53 -1.87 4.81 -19.01
CA VAL A 53 -0.76 4.45 -19.90
C VAL A 53 -1.25 3.43 -20.92
N GLU A 54 -1.10 3.75 -22.21
CA GLU A 54 -1.49 2.88 -23.34
C GLU A 54 -2.92 2.31 -23.25
N GLY A 55 -3.87 3.11 -22.75
CA GLY A 55 -5.27 2.68 -22.58
C GLY A 55 -5.51 1.75 -21.39
N GLY A 56 -4.54 1.60 -20.49
CA GLY A 56 -4.68 0.96 -19.19
C GLY A 56 -4.38 1.90 -18.03
N HIS A 57 -4.45 1.37 -16.82
CA HIS A 57 -4.23 2.10 -15.58
C HIS A 57 -3.07 1.51 -14.78
N ARG A 58 -2.15 2.36 -14.33
CA ARG A 58 -1.07 2.00 -13.40
C ARG A 58 -1.66 1.40 -12.12
N VAL A 59 -1.04 0.32 -11.65
CA VAL A 59 -1.50 -0.41 -10.47
C VAL A 59 -1.06 0.29 -9.19
N VAL A 60 -1.95 0.30 -8.20
CA VAL A 60 -1.56 0.52 -6.80
C VAL A 60 -1.99 -0.64 -5.93
N PHE A 61 -1.04 -1.23 -5.23
CA PHE A 61 -1.32 -2.28 -4.26
C PHE A 61 -1.84 -1.69 -2.95
N LEU A 62 -2.91 -2.29 -2.42
CA LEU A 62 -3.54 -1.90 -1.17
C LEU A 62 -3.70 -3.10 -0.25
N SER A 63 -3.47 -2.93 1.05
CA SER A 63 -3.66 -3.98 2.07
C SER A 63 -4.22 -3.40 3.36
N SER A 64 -5.09 -4.13 4.03
CA SER A 64 -5.71 -3.71 5.28
C SER A 64 -6.25 -4.92 6.04
N ASP A 65 -6.25 -4.84 7.36
CA ASP A 65 -6.95 -5.82 8.21
C ASP A 65 -8.43 -5.41 8.43
N ASP A 66 -8.82 -4.22 7.99
CA ASP A 66 -10.17 -3.65 8.11
C ASP A 66 -10.88 -3.64 6.74
N GLU A 67 -11.84 -4.53 6.53
CA GLU A 67 -12.62 -4.59 5.28
C GLU A 67 -13.38 -3.29 4.96
N ASP A 68 -13.80 -2.57 6.00
CA ASP A 68 -14.47 -1.27 5.85
C ASP A 68 -13.52 -0.15 5.38
N ALA A 69 -12.20 -0.32 5.54
CA ALA A 69 -11.22 0.70 5.19
C ALA A 69 -10.65 0.50 3.78
N ILE A 70 -10.52 -0.76 3.35
CA ILE A 70 -9.95 -1.08 2.04
C ILE A 70 -10.83 -0.61 0.89
N ALA A 71 -12.16 -0.64 1.04
CA ALA A 71 -13.09 -0.24 -0.02
C ALA A 71 -13.02 1.27 -0.34
N PRO A 72 -13.10 2.19 0.65
CA PRO A 72 -12.88 3.61 0.40
C PRO A 72 -11.50 3.95 -0.16
N ALA A 73 -10.44 3.29 0.31
CA ALA A 73 -9.08 3.51 -0.22
C ALA A 73 -8.95 3.07 -1.69
N ALA A 74 -9.56 1.93 -2.06
CA ALA A 74 -9.61 1.49 -3.44
C ALA A 74 -10.44 2.43 -4.32
N ALA A 75 -11.55 2.99 -3.80
CA ALA A 75 -12.34 3.98 -4.52
C ALA A 75 -11.54 5.27 -4.77
N LEU A 76 -10.79 5.75 -3.76
CA LEU A 76 -9.88 6.88 -3.92
C LEU A 76 -8.82 6.60 -4.99
N ALA A 77 -8.17 5.43 -4.96
CA ALA A 77 -7.19 5.06 -5.98
C ALA A 77 -7.77 5.10 -7.40
N LYS A 78 -8.99 4.59 -7.60
CA LYS A 78 -9.71 4.67 -8.89
C LYS A 78 -10.00 6.11 -9.30
N GLN A 79 -10.46 6.95 -8.36
CA GLN A 79 -10.73 8.36 -8.63
C GLN A 79 -9.47 9.11 -9.07
N LEU A 80 -8.31 8.72 -8.54
CA LEU A 80 -7.01 9.24 -8.94
C LEU A 80 -6.49 8.65 -10.27
N GLY A 81 -7.23 7.75 -10.91
CA GLY A 81 -6.87 7.16 -12.21
C GLY A 81 -6.01 5.89 -12.11
N PHE A 82 -5.81 5.31 -10.92
CA PHE A 82 -5.06 4.06 -10.75
C PHE A 82 -5.98 2.83 -10.76
N ALA A 83 -5.39 1.67 -11.04
CA ALA A 83 -6.03 0.37 -10.85
C ALA A 83 -5.64 -0.22 -9.47
N PRO A 84 -6.50 -0.14 -8.45
CA PRO A 84 -6.18 -0.75 -7.16
C PRO A 84 -6.19 -2.28 -7.25
N VAL A 85 -5.18 -2.91 -6.67
CA VAL A 85 -5.11 -4.35 -6.42
C VAL A 85 -5.08 -4.58 -4.91
N LYS A 86 -6.13 -5.20 -4.39
CA LYS A 86 -6.20 -5.57 -2.96
C LYS A 86 -5.37 -6.83 -2.74
N LEU A 87 -4.39 -6.75 -1.84
CA LEU A 87 -3.52 -7.89 -1.48
C LEU A 87 -3.98 -8.60 -0.20
N GLY A 88 -5.14 -8.23 0.36
CA GLY A 88 -5.63 -8.78 1.63
C GLY A 88 -4.98 -8.13 2.84
N LYS A 89 -4.72 -8.92 3.88
CA LYS A 89 -4.26 -8.46 5.20
C LYS A 89 -2.84 -7.91 5.20
N LEU A 90 -2.53 -7.11 6.22
CA LEU A 90 -1.22 -6.46 6.36
C LEU A 90 -0.07 -7.46 6.51
N ASN A 91 -0.30 -8.56 7.23
CA ASN A 91 0.71 -9.61 7.46
C ASN A 91 0.73 -10.69 6.36
N GLU A 92 -0.24 -10.68 5.45
CA GLU A 92 -0.34 -11.59 4.30
C GLU A 92 0.21 -10.88 3.05
N GLY A 93 -0.63 -10.51 2.08
CA GLY A 93 -0.16 -9.86 0.86
C GLY A 93 0.41 -8.46 1.09
N GLY A 94 0.06 -7.78 2.19
CA GLY A 94 0.72 -6.52 2.58
C GLY A 94 2.23 -6.65 2.83
N ALA A 95 2.71 -7.86 3.13
CA ALA A 95 4.13 -8.17 3.24
C ALA A 95 4.90 -7.96 1.92
N LEU A 96 4.23 -8.11 0.78
CA LEU A 96 4.84 -8.01 -0.54
C LEU A 96 5.23 -6.57 -0.90
N VAL A 97 4.63 -5.59 -0.23
CA VAL A 97 4.88 -4.16 -0.42
C VAL A 97 5.50 -3.52 0.83
N HIS A 98 6.27 -4.28 1.60
CA HIS A 98 6.93 -3.78 2.81
C HIS A 98 8.39 -4.24 2.90
N ALA A 99 9.23 -3.50 3.63
CA ALA A 99 10.62 -3.89 3.92
C ALA A 99 10.68 -4.76 5.18
N ARG A 100 11.36 -5.90 5.14
CA ARG A 100 11.66 -6.73 6.32
C ARG A 100 13.16 -6.81 6.51
N GLY A 101 13.68 -6.15 7.55
CA GLY A 101 15.11 -6.03 7.77
C GLY A 101 15.80 -5.33 6.59
N ARG A 102 16.68 -6.04 5.88
CA ARG A 102 17.39 -5.52 4.69
C ARG A 102 16.74 -5.94 3.36
N THR A 103 15.60 -6.61 3.41
CA THR A 103 14.95 -7.20 2.23
C THR A 103 13.68 -6.44 1.90
N TRP A 104 13.55 -5.99 0.66
CA TRP A 104 12.30 -5.43 0.15
C TRP A 104 11.33 -6.54 -0.25
N GLY A 105 10.03 -6.30 -0.03
CA GLY A 105 8.98 -7.14 -0.58
C GLY A 105 9.00 -7.12 -2.11
N GLN A 106 8.57 -8.21 -2.73
CA GLN A 106 8.72 -8.46 -4.17
C GLN A 106 7.94 -7.47 -5.05
N LEU A 107 6.95 -6.76 -4.49
CA LEU A 107 6.13 -5.78 -5.21
C LEU A 107 6.59 -4.33 -5.00
N ILE A 108 7.68 -4.11 -4.25
CA ILE A 108 8.33 -2.81 -4.17
C ILE A 108 8.96 -2.47 -5.54
N PHE A 109 8.75 -1.24 -5.99
CA PHE A 109 9.19 -0.67 -7.27
C PHE A 109 8.67 -1.36 -8.53
N GLN A 110 7.70 -2.27 -8.41
CA GLN A 110 7.04 -2.87 -9.57
C GLN A 110 6.02 -1.89 -10.16
N ASP A 111 6.32 -1.34 -11.34
CA ASP A 111 5.40 -0.51 -12.12
C ASP A 111 4.57 -1.41 -13.06
N LEU A 112 3.36 -1.77 -12.62
CA LEU A 112 2.45 -2.63 -13.38
C LEU A 112 1.26 -1.84 -13.91
N PHE A 113 0.66 -2.33 -15.00
CA PHE A 113 -0.51 -1.72 -15.62
C PHE A 113 -1.63 -2.75 -15.77
N LYS A 114 -2.87 -2.33 -15.49
CA LYS A 114 -4.08 -3.11 -15.77
C LYS A 114 -4.74 -2.52 -17.01
N LYS A 115 -4.83 -3.28 -18.09
CA LYS A 115 -5.59 -2.90 -19.29
C LYS A 115 -7.07 -2.87 -18.99
N GLU A 116 -7.78 -1.88 -19.50
CA GLU A 116 -9.24 -1.96 -19.61
C GLU A 116 -9.56 -2.93 -20.76
N GLN A 117 -10.51 -3.85 -20.53
CA GLN A 117 -11.03 -4.75 -21.56
C GLN A 117 -12.17 -4.07 -22.30
#